data_AF-A0A5K7YUJ6-F1
#
_entry.id   AF-A0A5K7YUJ6-F1
#
_cell.length_a   1.000
_cell.length_b   1.000
_cell.length_c   1.000
_cell.angle_alpha   90.00
_cell.angle_beta   90.00
_cell.angle_gamma   90.00
#
_symmetry.space_group_name_H-M   'P 1'
#
loop_
_entity.id
_entity.type
_entity.pdbx_description
1 polymer ?
#
loop_
_entity_poly.entity_id
_entity_poly.type
_entity_poly.pdbx_seq_one_letter_code
_entity_poly.pdbx_strand_id
1 'polypeptide(L)' 'MKPVGNYTCTEYRQEMMLLGLKRQLEDPKLPEPDRMRIAERVRELEQQMGMD' A
#
# COMPACT_ATOMS: atom_id res chain seq x y z
N MET A 1 -4.03 -7.23 -24.04
CA MET A 1 -4.87 -6.04 -23.80
C MET A 1 -5.63 -6.27 -22.50
N LYS A 2 -5.23 -5.65 -21.38
CA LYS A 2 -6.00 -5.74 -20.13
C LYS A 2 -7.23 -4.83 -20.26
N PRO A 3 -8.44 -5.27 -19.89
CA PRO A 3 -9.65 -4.50 -20.12
C PRO A 3 -9.67 -3.25 -19.23
N VAL A 4 -10.00 -2.12 -19.86
CA VAL A 4 -10.28 -0.84 -19.22
C VAL A 4 -11.61 -0.96 -18.48
N GLY A 5 -11.62 -0.85 -17.15
CA GLY A 5 -12.84 -0.51 -16.41
C GLY A 5 -13.36 -1.48 -15.35
N ASN A 6 -12.56 -2.39 -14.80
CA ASN A 6 -12.97 -3.14 -13.60
C ASN A 6 -11.84 -3.12 -12.57
N TYR A 7 -11.74 -2.04 -11.78
CA TYR A 7 -11.11 -2.20 -10.47
C TYR A 7 -11.95 -3.24 -9.74
N THR A 8 -11.43 -4.45 -9.64
CA THR A 8 -12.03 -5.44 -8.76
C THR A 8 -12.06 -4.82 -7.36
N CYS A 9 -13.05 -5.16 -6.54
CA CYS A 9 -13.07 -4.74 -5.13
C CYS A 9 -11.76 -5.09 -4.41
N THR A 10 -10.95 -5.99 -4.96
CA THR A 10 -9.62 -6.35 -4.49
C THR A 10 -8.58 -5.27 -4.80
N GLU A 11 -8.47 -4.81 -6.06
CA GLU A 11 -7.51 -3.75 -6.44
C GLU A 11 -7.81 -2.45 -5.69
N TYR A 12 -9.09 -2.05 -5.63
CA TYR A 12 -9.50 -0.89 -4.85
C TYR A 12 -9.16 -1.04 -3.35
N ARG A 13 -9.35 -2.23 -2.78
CA ARG A 13 -8.96 -2.48 -1.37
C ARG A 13 -7.45 -2.41 -1.17
N GLN A 14 -6.66 -2.90 -2.12
CA GLN A 14 -5.21 -2.82 -2.07
C GLN A 14 -4.73 -1.38 -2.17
N GLU A 15 -5.31 -0.56 -3.07
CA GLU A 15 -5.03 0.87 -3.15
C GLU A 15 -5.39 1.61 -1.86
N MET A 16 -6.55 1.32 -1.27
CA MET A 16 -6.95 1.91 0.02
C MET A 16 -6.04 1.49 1.16
N MET A 17 -5.58 0.24 1.16
CA MET A 17 -4.61 -0.25 2.15
C MET A 17 -3.27 0.45 1.97
N LEU A 18 -2.77 0.57 0.75
CA LEU A 18 -1.52 1.25 0.42
C LEU A 18 -1.56 2.72 0.86
N LEU A 19 -2.66 3.41 0.56
CA LEU A 19 -2.86 4.80 0.97
C LEU A 19 -2.86 4.96 2.50
N GLY A 20 -3.50 4.04 3.22
CA GLY A 20 -3.52 4.04 4.68
C GLY A 20 -2.13 3.82 5.30
N LEU A 21 -1.33 2.90 4.73
CA LEU A 21 0.02 2.64 5.19
C LEU A 21 0.96 3.83 4.91
N LYS A 22 0.86 4.44 3.72
CA LYS A 22 1.63 5.65 3.37
C LYS A 22 1.33 6.81 4.33
N ARG A 23 0.05 7.04 4.65
CA ARG A 23 -0.36 8.04 5.66
C ARG A 23 0.22 7.77 7.05
N GLN A 24 0.34 6.51 7.45
CA GLN A 24 0.97 6.17 8.74
C GLN A 24 2.47 6.48 8.73
N LEU A 25 3.17 6.25 7.62
CA LEU A 25 4.61 6.58 7.49
C LEU A 25 4.88 8.09 7.54
N GLU A 26 3.90 8.90 7.14
CA GLU A 26 3.96 10.36 7.22
C GLU A 26 3.79 10.88 8.67
N ASP A 27 3.35 10.05 9.62
CA ASP A 27 3.23 10.45 11.02
C ASP A 27 4.64 10.63 11.64
N PRO A 28 5.02 11.85 12.07
CA PRO A 28 6.32 12.10 12.69
C PRO A 28 6.44 11.47 14.09
N LYS A 29 5.33 11.04 14.70
CA LYS A 29 5.33 10.37 16.01
C LYS A 29 5.41 8.85 15.90
N LEU A 30 5.42 8.30 14.70
CA LEU A 30 5.51 6.86 14.48
C LEU A 30 6.89 6.34 14.97
N PRO A 31 6.92 5.35 15.89
CA PRO A 31 8.16 4.73 16.34
C PRO A 31 8.91 4.08 15.18
N GLU A 32 10.24 4.19 15.19
CA GLU A 32 11.11 3.59 14.17
C GLU A 32 10.85 2.08 13.89
N PRO A 33 10.65 1.19 14.88
CA PRO A 33 10.34 -0.20 14.60
C PRO A 33 9.00 -0.38 13.87
N ASP A 34 8.03 0.48 14.11
CA ASP A 34 6.73 0.42 13.44
C ASP A 34 6.81 1.05 12.04
N ARG A 35 7.63 2.10 11.87
CA ARG A 35 7.98 2.66 10.56
C ARG A 35 8.60 1.60 9.66
N MET A 36 9.55 0.82 10.16
CA MET A 36 10.17 -0.28 9.40
C MET A 36 9.15 -1.34 8.98
N ARG A 37 8.28 -1.79 9.89
CA ARG A 37 7.23 -2.77 9.61
C ARG A 37 6.23 -2.27 8.56
N ILE A 38 5.80 -1.01 8.69
CA ILE A 38 4.84 -0.41 7.76
C ILE A 38 5.50 -0.23 6.38
N ALA A 39 6.76 0.19 6.32
CA ALA A 39 7.51 0.32 5.08
C ALA A 39 7.71 -1.03 4.36
N GLU A 40 8.01 -2.10 5.09
CA GLU A 40 8.07 -3.45 4.54
C GLU A 40 6.71 -3.87 3.97
N ARG A 41 5.63 -3.61 4.70
CA ARG A 41 4.27 -3.95 4.26
C ARG A 41 3.83 -3.17 3.02
N VAL A 42 4.22 -1.90 2.91
CA VAL A 42 4.02 -1.09 1.70
C VAL A 42 4.70 -1.74 0.50
N ARG A 43 5.97 -2.14 0.65
CA ARG A 43 6.74 -2.77 -0.42
C ARG A 43 6.15 -4.10 -0.89
N GLU A 44 5.73 -4.95 0.05
CA GLU A 44 5.04 -6.21 -0.28
C GLU A 44 3.75 -5.95 -1.09
N LEU A 45 2.99 -4.94 -0.68
CA LEU A 45 1.71 -4.61 -1.31
C LEU A 45 1.91 -4.02 -2.71
N GLU A 46 2.92 -3.15 -2.90
CA GLU A 46 3.28 -2.59 -4.21
C GLU A 46 3.72 -3.68 -5.19
N GLN A 47 4.48 -4.69 -4.74
CA GLN A 47 4.82 -5.86 -5.55
C GLN A 47 3.59 -6.71 -5.92
N GLN A 48 2.66 -6.92 -4.99
CA GLN A 48 1.42 -7.65 -5.26
C GLN A 48 0.53 -6.93 -6.27
N MET A 49 0.58 -5.60 -6.30
CA MET A 49 -0.14 -4.74 -7.25
C MET A 49 0.61 -4.58 -8.58
N GLY A 50 1.89 -4.95 -8.66
CA GLY A 50 2.75 -4.77 -9.82
C GLY A 50 3.08 -3.30 -10.09
N MET A 51 3.20 -2.49 -9.03
CA MET A 51 3.53 -1.06 -9.10
C MET A 51 5.04 -0.79 -9.03
N ASP A 52 5.83 -1.76 -8.52
CA ASP A 52 7.29 -1.74 -8.36
C ASP A 52 7.93 -3.06 -8.83
#